data_AF-A0A7J5H4E0-F1
#
_entry.id   AF-A0A7J5H4E0-F1
#
_cell.length_a   1.000
_cell.length_b   1.000
_cell.length_c   1.000
_cell.angle_alpha   90.00
_cell.angle_beta   90.00
_cell.angle_gamma   90.00
#
_symmetry.space_group_name_H-M   'P 1'
#
loop_
_entity.id
_entity.type
_entity.pdbx_description
1 polymer ?
#
loop_
_entity_poly.entity_id
_entity_poly.type
_entity_poly.pdbx_seq_one_letter_code
_entity_poly.pdbx_strand_id
1 'polypeptide(L)'
;MEITKTMKSFNVEQYNDEINKLNKMIKTINDLNYLFICWGAEEEMPKEWFESLLTLPFAEIRKRLNPMYMVDSLRHSYSVYFEYDTTNLSCYIDYLDELSDAMKTQMEFLKLLPEIQKGYGSLFIYNEEQKECQITKDAERLIMEQCIEWKED
;
A
#
# COMPACT_ATOMS: atom_id res chain seq x y z
N MET A 1 16.62 34.79 -22.49
CA MET A 1 15.20 34.77 -22.86
C MET A 1 14.54 33.77 -21.93
N GLU A 2 13.73 34.24 -20.97
CA GLU A 2 12.81 33.36 -20.26
C GLU A 2 11.71 32.94 -21.25
N ILE A 3 11.56 31.63 -21.46
CA ILE A 3 10.43 31.10 -22.24
C ILE A 3 9.23 31.16 -21.31
N THR A 4 8.40 32.19 -21.48
CA THR A 4 7.16 32.35 -20.70
C THR A 4 6.13 31.33 -21.19
N LYS A 5 6.12 30.13 -20.60
CA LYS A 5 5.09 29.13 -20.91
C LYS A 5 3.71 29.68 -20.54
N THR A 6 2.84 29.82 -21.53
CA THR A 6 1.48 30.30 -21.33
C THR A 6 0.53 29.10 -21.25
N MET A 7 -0.21 28.96 -20.15
CA MET A 7 -1.23 27.93 -20.00
C MET A 7 -2.31 28.10 -21.07
N LYS A 8 -2.68 27.00 -21.72
CA LYS A 8 -3.81 26.90 -22.65
C LYS A 8 -5.07 26.48 -21.91
N SER A 9 -4.99 25.38 -21.16
CA SER A 9 -6.11 24.74 -20.47
C SER A 9 -5.60 23.97 -19.25
N PHE A 10 -6.52 23.65 -18.32
CA PHE A 10 -6.27 22.73 -17.22
C PHE A 10 -7.22 21.54 -17.34
N ASN A 11 -6.67 20.32 -17.37
CA ASN A 11 -7.45 19.10 -17.47
C ASN A 11 -7.93 18.65 -16.08
N VAL A 12 -9.16 19.05 -15.73
CA VAL A 12 -9.79 18.72 -14.43
C VAL A 12 -10.04 17.22 -14.28
N GLU A 13 -10.37 16.52 -15.36
CA GLU A 13 -10.64 15.07 -15.33
C GLU A 13 -9.36 14.31 -14.98
N GLN A 14 -8.25 14.63 -15.66
CA GLN A 14 -6.95 14.05 -15.36
C GLN A 14 -6.49 14.36 -13.93
N TYR A 15 -6.71 15.59 -13.45
CA TYR A 15 -6.38 15.96 -12.07
C TYR A 15 -7.13 15.09 -11.06
N ASN A 16 -8.45 14.92 -11.24
CA ASN A 16 -9.26 14.09 -10.35
C ASN A 16 -8.81 12.63 -10.39
N ASP A 17 -8.46 12.11 -11.57
CA ASP A 17 -7.94 10.75 -11.71
C ASP A 17 -6.60 10.56 -10.98
N GLU A 18 -5.67 11.51 -11.09
CA GLU A 18 -4.37 11.45 -10.41
C GLU A 18 -4.51 11.57 -8.88
N ILE A 19 -5.42 12.41 -8.39
CA ILE A 19 -5.74 12.49 -6.95
C ILE A 19 -6.34 11.17 -6.45
N ASN A 20 -7.26 10.57 -7.21
CA ASN A 20 -7.85 9.28 -6.85
C ASN A 20 -6.81 8.16 -6.84
N LYS A 21 -5.88 8.15 -7.80
CA LYS A 21 -4.74 7.21 -7.82
C LYS A 21 -3.85 7.40 -6.60
N LEU A 22 -3.49 8.64 -6.24
CA LEU A 22 -2.69 8.94 -5.05
C LEU A 22 -3.37 8.43 -3.77
N ASN A 23 -4.65 8.75 -3.58
CA ASN A 23 -5.42 8.31 -2.42
C ASN A 23 -5.49 6.78 -2.34
N LYS A 24 -5.69 6.11 -3.49
CA LYS A 24 -5.69 4.64 -3.56
C LYS A 24 -4.33 4.06 -3.17
N MET A 25 -3.22 4.61 -3.68
CA MET A 25 -1.87 4.16 -3.32
C MET A 25 -1.64 4.27 -1.81
N ILE A 26 -1.97 5.42 -1.20
CA ILE A 26 -1.78 5.65 0.24
C ILE A 26 -2.62 4.68 1.05
N LYS A 27 -3.90 4.51 0.70
CA LYS A 27 -4.77 3.55 1.38
C LYS A 27 -4.18 2.13 1.30
N THR A 28 -3.79 1.68 0.10
CA THR A 28 -3.22 0.34 -0.09
C THR A 28 -1.94 0.14 0.71
N ILE A 29 -1.07 1.14 0.82
CA ILE A 29 0.14 1.07 1.64
C ILE A 29 -0.23 0.98 3.12
N ASN A 30 -1.13 1.83 3.60
CA ASN A 30 -1.50 1.88 5.01
C ASN A 30 -2.23 0.60 5.44
N ASP A 31 -3.08 0.02 4.58
CA ASP A 31 -3.71 -1.28 4.82
C ASP A 31 -2.64 -2.39 4.96
N LEU A 32 -1.59 -2.37 4.13
CA LEU A 32 -0.49 -3.32 4.24
C LEU A 32 0.33 -3.10 5.51
N ASN A 33 0.65 -1.85 5.87
CA ASN A 33 1.37 -1.53 7.09
C ASN A 33 0.59 -1.98 8.33
N TYR A 34 -0.72 -1.73 8.35
CA TYR A 34 -1.61 -2.22 9.40
C TYR A 34 -1.56 -3.74 9.51
N LEU A 35 -1.57 -4.45 8.37
CA LEU A 35 -1.39 -5.90 8.35
C LEU A 35 -0.04 -6.31 8.96
N PHE A 36 1.07 -5.65 8.64
CA PHE A 36 2.36 -5.93 9.30
C PHE A 36 2.29 -5.73 10.83
N ILE A 37 1.62 -4.68 11.30
CA ILE A 37 1.43 -4.39 12.73
C ILE A 37 0.61 -5.50 13.41
N CYS A 38 -0.53 -5.91 12.82
CA CYS A 38 -1.34 -7.02 13.32
C CYS A 38 -0.54 -8.33 13.46
N TRP A 39 0.50 -8.49 12.65
CA TRP A 39 1.39 -9.64 12.63
C TRP A 39 2.70 -9.40 13.42
N GLY A 40 2.71 -8.40 14.31
CA GLY A 40 3.74 -8.18 15.31
C GLY A 40 5.03 -7.56 14.78
N ALA A 41 4.96 -6.79 13.69
CA ALA A 41 6.13 -6.14 13.09
C ALA A 41 6.31 -4.67 13.50
N GLU A 42 5.47 -4.12 14.39
CA GLU A 42 5.43 -2.68 14.70
C GLU A 42 6.81 -2.07 15.05
N GLU A 43 7.59 -2.76 15.89
CA GLU A 43 8.93 -2.33 16.30
C GLU A 43 9.98 -2.44 15.18
N GLU A 44 9.68 -3.21 14.11
CA GLU A 44 10.58 -3.51 12.99
C GLU A 44 10.31 -2.63 11.76
N MET A 45 9.48 -1.59 11.89
CA MET A 45 9.04 -0.74 10.79
C MET A 45 9.59 0.71 10.85
N PRO A 46 10.91 0.96 10.94
CA PRO A 46 11.49 2.28 10.66
C PRO A 46 11.41 2.61 9.16
N LYS A 47 11.84 3.81 8.75
CA LYS A 47 11.78 4.23 7.34
C LYS A 47 12.63 3.34 6.45
N GLU A 48 13.79 2.87 6.91
CA GLU A 48 14.64 1.97 6.14
C GLU A 48 13.94 0.63 5.86
N TRP A 49 13.10 0.15 6.77
CA TRP A 49 12.25 -1.01 6.52
C TRP A 49 11.25 -0.71 5.40
N PHE A 50 10.60 0.45 5.43
CA PHE A 50 9.64 0.82 4.40
C PHE A 50 10.32 0.95 3.02
N GLU A 51 11.51 1.56 2.97
CA GLU A 51 12.31 1.65 1.75
C GLU A 51 12.77 0.26 1.26
N SER A 52 13.08 -0.67 2.18
CA SER A 52 13.33 -2.08 1.85
C SER A 52 12.08 -2.76 1.31
N LEU A 53 10.90 -2.49 1.87
CA LEU A 53 9.62 -3.03 1.38
C LEU A 53 9.34 -2.56 -0.05
N LEU A 54 9.65 -1.30 -0.38
CA LEU A 54 9.49 -0.80 -1.75
C LEU A 54 10.49 -1.41 -2.73
N THR A 55 11.73 -1.68 -2.32
CA THR A 55 12.79 -2.13 -3.23
C THR A 55 12.89 -3.66 -3.34
N LEU A 56 12.62 -4.37 -2.24
CA LEU A 56 12.70 -5.83 -2.10
C LEU A 56 11.43 -6.37 -1.43
N PRO A 57 10.24 -6.16 -2.02
CA PRO A 57 8.94 -6.43 -1.38
C PRO A 57 8.81 -7.87 -0.90
N PHE A 58 9.24 -8.84 -1.70
CA PHE A 58 9.19 -10.26 -1.32
C PHE A 58 10.05 -10.59 -0.11
N ALA A 59 11.20 -9.90 0.05
CA ALA A 59 12.12 -10.16 1.15
C ALA A 59 11.55 -9.67 2.48
N GLU A 60 10.82 -8.55 2.49
CA GLU A 60 10.16 -8.03 3.69
C GLU A 60 8.84 -8.76 3.98
N ILE A 61 7.99 -8.95 2.97
CA ILE A 61 6.72 -9.68 3.11
C ILE A 61 6.95 -11.08 3.69
N ARG A 62 7.93 -11.83 3.19
CA ARG A 62 8.16 -13.20 3.68
C ARG A 62 8.67 -13.29 5.12
N LYS A 63 9.13 -12.20 5.75
CA LYS A 63 9.60 -12.23 7.15
C LYS A 63 8.44 -12.35 8.13
N ARG A 64 7.32 -11.68 7.82
CA ARG A 64 6.18 -11.53 8.74
C ARG A 64 4.85 -12.01 8.15
N LEU A 65 4.66 -11.79 6.85
CA LEU A 65 3.43 -12.10 6.11
C LEU A 65 3.59 -13.29 5.15
N ASN A 66 4.47 -14.24 5.50
CA ASN A 66 4.64 -15.46 4.72
C ASN A 66 3.35 -16.31 4.76
N PRO A 67 2.76 -16.69 3.61
CA PRO A 67 1.52 -17.45 3.58
C PRO A 67 1.54 -18.74 4.40
N MET A 68 2.67 -19.47 4.44
CA MET A 68 2.77 -20.71 5.23
C MET A 68 2.71 -20.42 6.73
N TYR A 69 3.41 -19.37 7.16
CA TYR A 69 3.39 -18.93 8.56
C TYR A 69 1.99 -18.43 8.94
N MET A 70 1.33 -17.68 8.05
CA MET A 70 0.00 -17.15 8.32
C MET A 70 -1.04 -18.26 8.42
N VAL A 71 -1.02 -19.22 7.50
CA VAL A 71 -1.85 -20.43 7.53
C VAL A 71 -1.69 -21.16 8.85
N ASP A 72 -0.45 -21.37 9.30
CA ASP A 72 -0.14 -22.10 10.53
C ASP A 72 -0.54 -21.32 11.78
N SER A 73 -0.31 -20.01 11.81
CA SER A 73 -0.69 -19.16 12.94
C SER A 73 -2.21 -19.04 13.08
N LEU A 74 -2.92 -18.76 11.99
CA LEU A 74 -4.37 -18.57 12.01
C LEU A 74 -5.11 -19.86 12.34
N ARG A 75 -4.63 -21.02 11.88
CA ARG A 75 -5.32 -22.29 12.19
C ARG A 75 -5.38 -22.53 13.70
N HIS A 76 -4.35 -22.12 14.44
CA HIS A 76 -4.34 -22.19 15.90
C HIS A 76 -5.28 -21.16 16.53
N SER A 77 -5.28 -19.92 16.06
CA SER A 77 -6.18 -18.86 16.55
C SER A 77 -7.66 -19.21 16.38
N TYR A 78 -8.02 -19.83 15.26
CA TYR A 78 -9.40 -20.23 14.94
C TYR A 78 -9.73 -21.68 15.31
N SER A 79 -8.82 -22.41 15.97
CA SER A 79 -9.04 -23.84 16.31
C SER A 79 -9.40 -24.71 15.09
N VAL A 80 -8.81 -24.40 13.94
CA VAL A 80 -8.93 -25.18 12.70
C VAL A 80 -7.81 -26.21 12.69
N TYR A 81 -8.19 -27.49 12.84
CA TYR A 81 -7.25 -28.60 12.82
C TYR A 81 -7.57 -29.49 11.64
N PHE A 82 -6.71 -29.46 10.62
CA PHE A 82 -6.92 -30.19 9.37
C PHE A 82 -6.86 -31.71 9.54
N GLU A 83 -6.35 -32.20 10.67
CA GLU A 83 -6.32 -33.63 10.98
C GLU A 83 -7.65 -34.18 11.55
N TYR A 84 -8.64 -33.31 11.85
CA TYR A 84 -9.90 -33.72 12.48
C TYR A 84 -11.13 -33.13 11.76
N ASP A 85 -12.14 -33.97 11.53
CA ASP A 85 -13.42 -33.58 10.93
C ASP A 85 -14.34 -32.79 11.88
N THR A 86 -13.87 -32.47 13.09
CA THR A 86 -14.67 -31.83 14.15
C THR A 86 -14.53 -30.31 14.18
N THR A 87 -13.82 -29.71 13.23
CA THR A 87 -13.66 -28.25 13.15
C THR A 87 -15.03 -27.57 12.97
N ASN A 88 -15.30 -26.54 13.79
CA ASN A 88 -16.53 -25.78 13.68
C ASN A 88 -16.55 -25.00 12.35
N LEU A 89 -17.65 -25.12 11.59
CA LEU A 89 -17.80 -24.44 10.30
C LEU A 89 -17.62 -22.93 10.39
N SER A 90 -18.14 -22.26 11.42
CA SER A 90 -17.99 -20.80 11.54
C SER A 90 -16.53 -20.41 11.73
N CYS A 91 -15.80 -21.13 12.58
CA CYS A 91 -14.37 -20.90 12.77
C CYS A 91 -13.56 -21.16 11.49
N TYR A 92 -13.97 -22.15 10.68
CA TYR A 92 -13.33 -22.42 9.40
C TYR A 92 -13.59 -21.30 8.38
N ILE A 93 -14.80 -20.72 8.37
CA ILE A 93 -15.12 -19.55 7.54
C ILE A 93 -14.28 -18.35 7.97
N ASP A 94 -14.26 -18.01 9.25
CA ASP A 94 -13.49 -16.88 9.77
C ASP A 94 -11.99 -17.01 9.47
N TYR A 95 -11.45 -18.22 9.61
CA TYR A 95 -10.08 -18.56 9.23
C TYR A 95 -9.78 -18.29 7.74
N LEU A 96 -10.68 -18.74 6.85
CA LEU A 96 -10.51 -18.56 5.40
C LEU A 96 -10.66 -17.09 5.01
N ASP A 97 -11.59 -16.37 5.63
CA ASP A 97 -11.84 -14.96 5.35
C ASP A 97 -10.64 -14.10 5.75
N GLU A 98 -10.08 -14.28 6.95
CA GLU A 98 -8.90 -13.53 7.38
C GLU A 98 -7.67 -13.82 6.52
N LEU A 99 -7.44 -15.10 6.17
CA LEU A 99 -6.36 -15.47 5.25
C LEU A 99 -6.56 -14.83 3.87
N SER A 100 -7.79 -14.91 3.34
CA SER A 100 -8.16 -14.32 2.05
C SER A 100 -7.90 -12.81 2.04
N ASP A 101 -8.33 -12.10 3.08
CA ASP A 101 -8.19 -10.65 3.13
C ASP A 101 -6.74 -10.22 3.26
N ALA A 102 -5.94 -10.93 4.07
CA ALA A 102 -4.50 -10.70 4.11
C ALA A 102 -3.81 -10.92 2.76
N MET A 103 -4.18 -11.97 2.02
CA MET A 103 -3.64 -12.22 0.68
C MET A 103 -4.07 -11.15 -0.33
N LYS A 104 -5.33 -10.68 -0.28
CA LYS A 104 -5.82 -9.59 -1.14
C LYS A 104 -5.05 -8.30 -0.88
N THR A 105 -4.83 -7.92 0.38
CA THR A 105 -4.06 -6.72 0.75
C THR A 105 -2.64 -6.78 0.17
N GLN A 106 -1.95 -7.91 0.34
CA GLN A 106 -0.61 -8.11 -0.26
C GLN A 106 -0.65 -8.01 -1.79
N MET A 107 -1.63 -8.64 -2.44
CA MET A 107 -1.76 -8.60 -3.90
C MET A 107 -2.06 -7.20 -4.43
N GLU A 108 -2.91 -6.42 -3.76
CA GLU A 108 -3.22 -5.04 -4.15
C GLU A 108 -1.99 -4.15 -4.06
N PHE A 109 -1.22 -4.26 -2.98
CA PHE A 109 0.06 -3.55 -2.85
C PHE A 109 1.02 -3.91 -3.98
N LEU A 110 1.22 -5.21 -4.25
CA LEU A 110 2.15 -5.66 -5.30
C LEU A 110 1.73 -5.19 -6.70
N LYS A 111 0.43 -5.09 -6.97
CA LYS A 111 -0.09 -4.58 -8.26
C LYS A 111 0.18 -3.08 -8.44
N LEU A 112 0.10 -2.30 -7.37
CA LEU A 112 0.34 -0.85 -7.38
C LEU A 112 1.79 -0.47 -7.09
N LEU A 113 2.66 -1.45 -6.80
CA LEU A 113 4.04 -1.20 -6.42
C LEU A 113 4.81 -0.30 -7.40
N PRO A 114 4.69 -0.45 -8.73
CA PRO A 114 5.40 0.42 -9.67
C PRO A 114 4.98 1.90 -9.56
N GLU A 115 3.69 2.19 -9.35
CA GLU A 115 3.21 3.55 -9.14
C GLU A 115 3.63 4.09 -7.77
N ILE A 116 3.54 3.25 -6.73
CA ILE A 116 3.97 3.56 -5.36
C ILE A 116 5.45 3.97 -5.36
N GLN A 117 6.32 3.18 -6.01
CA GLN A 117 7.75 3.48 -6.13
C GLN A 117 8.01 4.81 -6.82
N LYS A 118 7.23 5.17 -7.84
CA LYS A 118 7.36 6.46 -8.55
C LYS A 118 6.90 7.66 -7.71
N GLY A 119 5.87 7.47 -6.88
CA GLY A 119 5.30 8.53 -6.05
C GLY A 119 6.02 8.74 -4.72
N TYR A 120 6.75 7.75 -4.22
CA TYR A 120 7.43 7.85 -2.93
C TYR A 120 8.52 8.94 -2.93
N GLY A 121 8.52 9.78 -1.90
CA GLY A 121 9.45 10.90 -1.74
C GLY A 121 8.99 12.19 -2.43
N SER A 122 8.14 12.11 -3.47
CA SER A 122 7.59 13.30 -4.13
C SER A 122 6.13 13.57 -3.76
N LEU A 123 5.25 12.58 -3.91
CA LEU A 123 3.80 12.70 -3.69
C LEU A 123 3.38 12.27 -2.29
N PHE A 124 4.09 11.31 -1.70
CA PHE A 124 3.86 10.88 -0.33
C PHE A 124 5.17 10.44 0.34
N ILE A 125 5.19 10.42 1.66
CA ILE A 125 6.30 9.95 2.49
C ILE A 125 5.78 9.02 3.57
N TYR A 126 6.65 8.15 4.07
CA TYR A 126 6.36 7.30 5.22
C TYR A 126 6.63 8.06 6.52
N ASN A 127 5.67 8.04 7.43
CA ASN A 127 5.76 8.59 8.77
C ASN A 127 6.06 7.44 9.75
N GLU A 128 7.27 7.43 10.32
CA GLU A 128 7.71 6.36 11.23
C GLU A 128 6.97 6.33 12.55
N GLU A 129 6.50 7.48 13.04
CA GLU A 129 5.78 7.57 14.33
C GLU A 129 4.39 6.96 14.20
N GLN A 130 3.73 7.21 13.06
CA GLN A 130 2.37 6.71 12.79
C GLN A 130 2.36 5.36 12.06
N LYS A 131 3.50 4.91 11.53
CA LYS A 131 3.62 3.71 10.69
C LYS A 131 2.73 3.75 9.44
N GLU A 132 2.51 4.96 8.92
CA GLU A 132 1.60 5.23 7.81
C GLU A 132 2.23 6.18 6.80
N CYS A 133 1.78 6.08 5.54
CA CYS A 133 2.10 7.06 4.52
C CYS A 133 1.18 8.28 4.57
N GLN A 134 1.78 9.44 4.32
CA GLN A 134 1.11 10.74 4.30
C GLN A 134 1.44 11.47 3.01
N ILE A 135 0.45 12.21 2.48
CA ILE A 135 0.62 13.09 1.31
C ILE A 135 1.64 14.19 1.63
N THR A 136 2.56 14.48 0.71
CA THR A 136 3.49 15.60 0.89
C THR A 136 2.78 16.94 0.63
N LYS A 137 3.30 18.02 1.21
CA LYS A 137 2.80 19.39 0.96
C LYS A 137 2.86 19.82 -0.52
N ASP A 138 3.71 19.18 -1.32
CA ASP A 138 3.96 19.53 -2.72
C ASP A 138 3.16 18.65 -3.71
N ALA A 139 2.54 17.56 -3.23
CA ALA A 139 1.90 16.55 -4.07
C ALA A 139 0.82 17.14 -4.98
N GLU A 140 -0.06 17.96 -4.42
CA GLU A 140 -1.16 18.59 -5.18
C GLU A 140 -0.61 19.48 -6.29
N ARG A 141 0.38 20.34 -5.98
CA ARG A 141 1.03 21.20 -6.98
C ARG A 141 1.67 20.37 -8.09
N LEU A 142 2.39 19.31 -7.74
CA LEU A 142 3.05 18.42 -8.71
C LEU A 142 2.05 17.72 -9.63
N ILE A 143 0.89 17.32 -9.10
CA ILE A 143 -0.20 16.74 -9.90
C ILE A 143 -0.83 17.80 -10.80
N MET A 144 -1.10 19.00 -10.28
CA MET A 144 -1.64 20.10 -11.07
C MET A 144 -0.75 20.42 -12.27
N GLU A 145 0.57 20.48 -12.07
CA GLU A 145 1.55 20.76 -13.14
C GLU A 145 1.50 19.74 -14.28
N GLN A 146 1.17 18.48 -13.98
CA GLN A 146 1.02 17.40 -14.98
C GLN A 146 -0.29 17.50 -15.76
N CYS A 147 -1.27 18.25 -15.25
CA CYS A 147 -2.60 18.40 -15.84
C CYS A 147 -2.75 19.71 -16.64
N ILE A 148 -1.69 20.52 -16.72
CA ILE A 148 -1.68 21.75 -17.51
C ILE A 148 -1.39 21.42 -18.98
N GLU A 149 -2.29 21.84 -19.85
CA GLU A 149 -2.02 21.92 -21.29
C GLU A 149 -1.35 23.25 -21.58
N TRP A 150 -0.12 23.20 -22.10
CA TRP A 150 0.63 24.39 -22.50
C TRP A 150 0.30 24.78 -23.94
N LYS A 151 0.36 26.08 -24.25
CA LYS A 151 0.37 26.50 -25.66
C LYS A 151 1.65 25.99 -26.32
N GLU A 152 1.51 25.40 -27.50
CA GLU A 152 2.65 25.16 -28.39
C GLU A 152 3.08 26.52 -28.97
N ASP A 153 4.40 26.77 -28.99
CA ASP A 153 5.00 27.99 -29.57
C ASP A 153 4.87 28.02 -31.10
#